data_AF-A0A0S2F5L8-F1
#
_entry.id   AF-A0A0S2F5L8-F1
#
_cell.length_a   1.000
_cell.length_b   1.000
_cell.length_c   1.000
_cell.angle_alpha   90.00
_cell.angle_beta   90.00
_cell.angle_gamma   90.00
#
_symmetry.space_group_name_H-M   'P 1'
#
loop_
_entity.id
_entity.type
_entity.pdbx_description
1 polymer ?
#
loop_
_entity_poly.entity_id
_entity_poly.type
_entity_poly.pdbx_seq_one_letter_code
_entity_poly.pdbx_strand_id
1 'polypeptide(L)'
;MTYAYRGEDGPIGGKPGRTPGEVKKAGGFKPWKSDSIDTSRANLRQLVTNGTLAGQAELWCLGKKRENGWFFSSGLDAATAYDTYQYFYRFDTTGLVLQPWSVLGQGDVAKMKLYLDSNDLDMATKIAVIWSPRPKELLVMSPVEVPSIELRTQEKPEKWLELEKYTGP
;
A
#
# COMPACT_ATOMS: atom_id res chain seq x y z
N MET A 1 8.17 12.19 -2.19
CA MET A 1 7.29 11.17 -2.77
C MET A 1 5.87 11.63 -2.52
N THR A 2 5.12 11.96 -3.58
CA THR A 2 3.76 12.55 -3.42
C THR A 2 2.68 11.50 -3.58
N TYR A 3 2.89 10.49 -4.44
CA TYR A 3 1.91 9.44 -4.67
C TYR A 3 2.58 8.07 -4.69
N ALA A 4 1.82 7.05 -4.29
CA ALA A 4 2.10 5.67 -4.60
C ALA A 4 1.05 5.15 -5.60
N TYR A 5 1.46 4.19 -6.43
CA TYR A 5 0.72 3.76 -7.61
C TYR A 5 0.35 2.28 -7.50
N ARG A 6 -0.79 1.93 -8.06
CA ARG A 6 -1.26 0.55 -8.07
C ARG A 6 -1.99 0.28 -9.36
N GLY A 7 -1.40 -0.54 -10.23
CA GLY A 7 -2.13 -1.22 -11.29
C GLY A 7 -2.89 -2.42 -10.69
N GLU A 8 -4.15 -2.58 -11.09
CA GLU A 8 -4.86 -3.84 -10.91
C GLU A 8 -4.88 -4.56 -12.27
N ASP A 9 -4.51 -5.84 -12.27
CA ASP A 9 -4.36 -6.63 -13.50
C ASP A 9 -5.63 -6.51 -14.38
N GLY A 10 -5.45 -6.21 -15.65
CA GLY A 10 -6.49 -6.46 -16.65
C GLY A 10 -6.45 -7.92 -17.13
N PRO A 11 -7.30 -8.33 -18.07
CA PRO A 11 -7.28 -9.67 -18.67
C PRO A 11 -5.91 -10.12 -19.24
N ILE A 12 -4.97 -9.18 -19.45
CA ILE A 12 -3.59 -9.43 -19.90
C ILE A 12 -2.70 -10.04 -18.79
N GLY A 13 -3.02 -9.81 -17.50
CA GLY A 13 -2.22 -10.26 -16.34
C GLY A 13 -2.57 -11.65 -15.79
N GLY A 14 -3.52 -12.36 -16.40
CA GLY A 14 -3.88 -13.75 -16.06
C GLY A 14 -4.89 -13.91 -14.91
N LYS A 15 -5.22 -12.87 -14.15
CA LYS A 15 -6.42 -12.79 -13.30
C LYS A 15 -7.06 -11.41 -13.46
N PRO A 16 -8.40 -11.29 -13.50
CA PRO A 16 -9.03 -9.99 -13.43
C PRO A 16 -8.69 -9.36 -12.07
N GLY A 17 -7.93 -8.28 -12.10
CA GLY A 17 -7.71 -7.38 -10.98
C GLY A 17 -8.99 -6.61 -10.66
N ARG A 18 -8.93 -5.81 -9.59
CA ARG A 18 -10.13 -5.14 -9.09
C ARG A 18 -10.58 -3.98 -9.99
N THR A 19 -11.85 -3.99 -10.38
CA THR A 19 -12.50 -2.86 -11.05
C THR A 19 -12.70 -1.68 -10.07
N PRO A 20 -12.91 -0.45 -10.58
CA PRO A 20 -13.20 0.70 -9.72
C PRO A 20 -14.42 0.45 -8.83
N GLY A 21 -15.46 -0.22 -9.33
CA GLY A 21 -16.62 -0.61 -8.55
C GLY A 21 -16.31 -1.57 -7.39
N GLU A 22 -15.40 -2.53 -7.61
CA GLU A 22 -14.96 -3.46 -6.55
C GLU A 22 -14.10 -2.76 -5.49
N VAL A 23 -13.21 -1.85 -5.90
CA VAL A 23 -12.43 -1.04 -4.95
C VAL A 23 -13.35 -0.17 -4.10
N LYS A 24 -14.37 0.47 -4.71
CA LYS A 24 -15.39 1.23 -3.97
C LYS A 24 -16.16 0.37 -2.98
N LYS A 25 -16.66 -0.79 -3.43
CA LYS A 25 -17.40 -1.73 -2.58
C LYS A 25 -16.57 -2.24 -1.40
N ALA A 26 -15.26 -2.36 -1.56
CA ALA A 26 -14.34 -2.75 -0.49
C ALA A 26 -13.98 -1.62 0.50
N GLY A 27 -14.39 -0.38 0.21
CA GLY A 27 -14.02 0.81 0.96
C GLY A 27 -12.62 1.35 0.63
N GLY A 28 -12.01 0.90 -0.48
CA GLY A 28 -10.66 1.30 -0.90
C GLY A 28 -9.66 0.14 -0.87
N PHE A 29 -8.40 0.46 -0.59
CA PHE A 29 -7.32 -0.51 -0.49
C PHE A 29 -6.97 -0.79 0.96
N LYS A 30 -6.90 -2.06 1.34
CA LYS A 30 -6.54 -2.46 2.69
C LYS A 30 -5.82 -3.80 2.71
N PRO A 31 -4.94 -4.06 3.68
CA PRO A 31 -4.40 -5.39 3.92
C PRO A 31 -5.51 -6.35 4.36
N TRP A 32 -5.27 -7.66 4.18
CA TRP A 32 -6.21 -8.67 4.66
C TRP A 32 -6.35 -8.67 6.18
N LYS A 33 -5.24 -8.45 6.89
CA LYS A 33 -5.18 -8.46 8.36
C LYS A 33 -5.51 -7.11 9.01
N SER A 34 -5.93 -6.11 8.23
CA SER A 34 -6.16 -4.77 8.76
C SER A 34 -7.26 -4.03 8.02
N ASP A 35 -8.33 -3.72 8.73
CA ASP A 35 -9.47 -2.93 8.24
C ASP A 35 -9.57 -1.55 8.90
N SER A 36 -8.81 -1.30 9.97
CA SER A 36 -8.71 -0.01 10.65
C SER A 36 -7.25 0.36 10.93
N ILE A 37 -7.00 1.64 11.21
CA ILE A 37 -5.68 2.14 11.58
C ILE A 37 -5.19 1.57 12.92
N ASP A 38 -6.08 1.36 13.89
CA ASP A 38 -5.71 0.79 15.19
C ASP A 38 -5.20 -0.64 15.05
N THR A 39 -5.87 -1.42 14.20
CA THR A 39 -5.40 -2.77 13.82
C THR A 39 -4.04 -2.69 13.13
N SER A 40 -3.81 -1.72 12.24
CA SER A 40 -2.52 -1.54 11.56
C SER A 40 -1.37 -1.25 12.54
N ARG A 41 -1.62 -0.36 13.51
CA ARG A 41 -0.65 -0.01 14.57
C ARG A 41 -0.33 -1.23 15.44
N ALA A 42 -1.35 -1.97 15.86
CA ALA A 42 -1.19 -3.19 16.65
C ALA A 42 -0.41 -4.27 15.87
N ASN A 43 -0.73 -4.45 14.59
CA ASN A 43 -0.04 -5.40 13.71
C ASN A 43 1.43 -5.03 13.52
N LEU A 44 1.75 -3.76 13.29
CA LEU A 44 3.14 -3.31 13.17
C LEU A 44 3.92 -3.61 14.46
N ARG A 45 3.37 -3.25 15.62
CA ARG A 45 3.97 -3.58 16.93
C ARG A 45 4.24 -5.08 17.05
N GLN A 46 3.23 -5.90 16.78
CA GLN A 46 3.35 -7.36 16.87
C GLN A 46 4.45 -7.90 15.95
N LEU A 47 4.49 -7.47 14.69
CA LEU A 47 5.47 -7.95 13.71
C LEU A 47 6.90 -7.56 14.07
N VAL A 48 7.11 -6.35 14.59
CA VAL A 48 8.42 -5.87 15.04
C VAL A 48 8.86 -6.59 16.32
N THR A 49 8.00 -6.65 17.34
CA THR A 49 8.28 -7.36 18.60
C THR A 49 8.62 -8.83 18.37
N ASN A 50 7.91 -9.48 17.45
CA ASN A 50 8.15 -10.90 17.13
C ASN A 50 9.34 -11.09 16.18
N GLY A 51 9.97 -10.02 15.66
CA GLY A 51 11.06 -10.11 14.68
C GLY A 51 10.66 -10.71 13.34
N THR A 52 9.37 -10.64 12.96
CA THR A 52 8.83 -11.33 11.77
C THR A 52 8.55 -10.40 10.59
N LEU A 53 8.64 -9.07 10.77
CA LEU A 53 8.27 -8.08 9.75
C LEU A 53 8.98 -8.30 8.40
N ALA A 54 10.30 -8.48 8.41
CA ALA A 54 11.08 -8.69 7.19
C ALA A 54 10.72 -10.02 6.48
N GLY A 55 10.47 -11.08 7.26
CA GLY A 55 10.04 -12.37 6.71
C GLY A 55 8.65 -12.30 6.07
N GLN A 56 7.73 -11.51 6.64
CA GLN A 56 6.44 -11.26 6.01
C GLN A 56 6.61 -10.48 4.69
N ALA A 57 7.45 -9.43 4.68
CA ALA A 57 7.78 -8.68 3.46
C ALA A 57 8.32 -9.59 2.34
N GLU A 58 9.23 -10.51 2.69
CA GLU A 58 9.77 -11.49 1.76
C GLU A 58 8.69 -12.45 1.22
N LEU A 59 7.85 -13.01 2.09
CA LEU A 59 6.76 -13.91 1.68
C LEU A 59 5.77 -13.24 0.72
N TRP A 60 5.49 -11.97 0.95
CA TRP A 60 4.60 -11.20 0.09
C TRP A 60 5.25 -10.87 -1.26
N CYS A 61 6.46 -10.31 -1.24
CA CYS A 61 7.11 -9.81 -2.46
C CYS A 61 7.69 -10.92 -3.34
N LEU A 62 8.39 -11.88 -2.73
CA LEU A 62 9.04 -12.98 -3.46
C LEU A 62 8.20 -14.24 -3.47
N GLY A 63 7.65 -14.62 -2.30
CA GLY A 63 6.82 -15.81 -2.17
C GLY A 63 5.45 -15.69 -2.87
N LYS A 64 5.03 -14.47 -3.23
CA LYS A 64 3.71 -14.14 -3.79
C LYS A 64 2.54 -14.69 -2.97
N LYS A 65 2.76 -14.98 -1.68
CA LYS A 65 1.73 -15.43 -0.73
C LYS A 65 1.02 -14.20 -0.17
N ARG A 66 0.09 -13.67 -0.96
CA ARG A 66 -0.62 -12.41 -0.69
C ARG A 66 -1.92 -12.58 0.11
N GLU A 67 -2.39 -13.81 0.26
CA GLU A 67 -3.53 -14.12 1.13
C GLU A 67 -3.14 -13.91 2.59
N ASN A 68 -4.07 -13.41 3.42
CA ASN A 68 -3.84 -13.15 4.85
C ASN A 68 -2.65 -12.22 5.14
N GLY A 69 -2.23 -11.39 4.19
CA GLY A 69 -1.08 -10.51 4.35
C GLY A 69 -1.34 -9.28 5.23
N TRP A 70 -0.24 -8.75 5.74
CA TRP A 70 -0.18 -7.61 6.67
C TRP A 70 -0.09 -6.24 5.99
N PHE A 71 0.14 -6.25 4.69
CA PHE A 71 0.25 -5.07 3.86
C PHE A 71 -0.29 -5.37 2.45
N PHE A 72 -0.54 -4.33 1.67
CA PHE A 72 -0.65 -4.44 0.22
C PHE A 72 0.53 -3.72 -0.45
N SER A 73 0.95 -4.18 -1.62
CA SER A 73 2.05 -3.54 -2.38
C SER A 73 1.53 -2.46 -3.33
N SER A 74 2.33 -1.42 -3.48
CA SER A 74 2.17 -0.32 -4.44
C SER A 74 3.54 0.07 -4.98
N GLY A 75 3.60 0.57 -6.21
CA GLY A 75 4.82 1.10 -6.81
C GLY A 75 5.08 2.54 -6.37
N LEU A 76 6.36 2.89 -6.16
CA LEU A 76 6.80 4.26 -5.90
C LEU A 76 6.84 5.14 -7.15
N ASP A 77 6.78 4.52 -8.31
CA ASP A 77 6.69 5.17 -9.61
C ASP A 77 5.68 4.41 -10.47
N ALA A 78 5.22 5.08 -11.53
CA ALA A 78 4.18 4.52 -12.38
C ALA A 78 4.63 3.21 -13.06
N ALA A 79 5.89 3.18 -13.55
CA ALA A 79 6.46 2.04 -14.25
C ALA A 79 6.48 0.77 -13.38
N THR A 80 6.83 0.91 -12.10
CA THR A 80 6.86 -0.20 -11.13
C THR A 80 5.45 -0.76 -10.86
N ALA A 81 4.42 0.09 -11.01
CA ALA A 81 3.03 -0.30 -10.81
C ALA A 81 2.32 -0.79 -12.08
N TYR A 82 3.04 -0.96 -13.20
CA TYR A 82 2.50 -1.36 -14.51
C TYR A 82 1.42 -0.40 -15.00
N ASP A 83 1.86 0.80 -15.36
CA ASP A 83 1.01 1.93 -15.73
C ASP A 83 0.23 1.74 -17.04
N THR A 84 0.45 0.61 -17.71
CA THR A 84 -0.27 0.11 -18.87
C THR A 84 -1.55 -0.65 -18.51
N TYR A 85 -1.93 -0.79 -17.24
CA TYR A 85 -3.15 -1.50 -16.86
C TYR A 85 -4.43 -0.71 -17.14
N GLN A 86 -5.54 -1.42 -17.38
CA GLN A 86 -6.84 -0.83 -17.71
C GLN A 86 -7.29 0.19 -16.64
N TYR A 87 -7.11 -0.18 -15.37
CA TYR A 87 -7.35 0.68 -14.22
C TYR A 87 -6.04 0.89 -13.47
N PHE A 88 -5.64 2.15 -13.39
CA PHE A 88 -4.40 2.54 -12.76
C PHE A 88 -4.70 3.55 -11.67
N TYR A 89 -4.46 3.15 -10.43
CA TYR A 89 -4.78 3.92 -9.25
C TYR A 89 -3.55 4.62 -8.70
N ARG A 90 -3.76 5.76 -8.04
CA ARG A 90 -2.79 6.36 -7.15
C ARG A 90 -3.45 6.86 -5.88
N PHE A 91 -2.67 7.01 -4.83
CA PHE A 91 -3.12 7.61 -3.58
C PHE A 91 -2.02 8.48 -2.98
N ASP A 92 -2.43 9.51 -2.26
CA ASP A 92 -1.53 10.51 -1.70
C ASP A 92 -0.69 9.92 -0.55
N THR A 93 0.62 10.07 -0.69
CA THR A 93 1.61 9.68 0.33
C THR A 93 2.24 10.89 0.99
N THR A 94 1.73 12.09 0.74
CA THR A 94 2.17 13.30 1.43
C THR A 94 2.05 13.10 2.94
N GLY A 95 3.08 13.54 3.66
CA GLY A 95 3.25 13.32 5.09
C GLY A 95 4.04 12.06 5.44
N LEU A 96 4.02 10.99 4.62
CA LEU A 96 4.84 9.81 4.89
C LEU A 96 6.33 10.17 4.83
N VAL A 97 6.98 10.11 5.99
CA VAL A 97 8.41 10.38 6.17
C VAL A 97 9.08 9.20 6.83
N LEU A 98 10.37 9.02 6.52
CA LEU A 98 11.18 7.96 7.13
C LEU A 98 11.26 8.19 8.64
N GLN A 99 10.88 7.17 9.42
CA GLN A 99 10.95 7.19 10.87
C GLN A 99 11.99 6.21 11.40
N PRO A 100 12.67 6.54 12.51
CA PRO A 100 13.53 5.58 13.20
C PRO A 100 12.66 4.50 13.87
N TRP A 101 13.18 3.27 13.96
CA TRP A 101 12.47 2.16 14.63
C TRP A 101 12.28 2.38 16.14
N SER A 102 13.02 3.33 16.73
CA SER A 102 12.90 3.73 18.13
C SER A 102 11.51 4.30 18.49
N VAL A 103 10.71 4.75 17.52
CA VAL A 103 9.29 5.13 17.75
C VAL A 103 8.44 3.96 18.24
N LEU A 104 8.89 2.71 18.04
CA LEU A 104 8.29 1.50 18.58
C LEU A 104 9.00 0.98 19.85
N GLY A 105 9.99 1.71 20.37
CA GLY A 105 10.83 1.25 21.49
C GLY A 105 11.75 0.08 21.13
N GLN A 106 12.06 -0.09 19.84
CA GLN A 106 12.81 -1.25 19.32
C GLN A 106 14.08 -0.80 18.59
N GLY A 107 15.05 -1.72 18.50
CA GLY A 107 16.25 -1.55 17.67
C GLY A 107 15.93 -1.62 16.17
N ASP A 108 16.94 -1.40 15.33
CA ASP A 108 16.79 -1.42 13.87
C ASP A 108 16.24 -2.75 13.35
N VAL A 109 15.18 -2.68 12.54
CA VAL A 109 14.64 -3.85 11.85
C VAL A 109 15.40 -4.07 10.55
N ALA A 110 16.16 -5.16 10.49
CA ALA A 110 17.04 -5.47 9.37
C ALA A 110 16.30 -5.42 8.02
N LYS A 111 16.90 -4.72 7.05
CA LYS A 111 16.39 -4.56 5.67
C LYS A 111 15.02 -3.88 5.55
N MET A 112 14.51 -3.27 6.63
CA MET A 112 13.22 -2.57 6.62
C MET A 112 13.41 -1.08 6.90
N LYS A 113 12.68 -0.25 6.16
CA LYS A 113 12.55 1.19 6.42
C LYS A 113 11.10 1.49 6.76
N LEU A 114 10.88 2.16 7.90
CA LEU A 114 9.56 2.55 8.38
C LEU A 114 9.19 3.94 7.84
N TYR A 115 7.97 4.09 7.35
CA TYR A 115 7.41 5.38 6.96
C TYR A 115 6.09 5.58 7.68
N LEU A 116 5.98 6.72 8.36
CA LEU A 116 4.76 7.17 9.04
C LEU A 116 4.50 8.62 8.68
N ASP A 117 3.25 9.04 8.76
CA ASP A 117 2.82 10.44 8.66
C ASP A 117 2.90 11.22 9.99
N SER A 118 3.38 10.55 11.03
CA SER A 118 3.60 11.08 12.37
C SER A 118 4.93 10.56 12.92
N ASN A 119 5.55 11.30 13.84
CA ASN A 119 6.70 10.82 14.61
C ASN A 119 6.31 9.92 15.80
N ASP A 120 5.02 9.75 16.03
CA ASP A 120 4.41 8.87 17.02
C ASP A 120 3.49 7.86 16.32
N LEU A 121 3.71 6.58 16.56
CA LEU A 121 2.91 5.49 16.00
C LEU A 121 1.44 5.55 16.43
N ASP A 122 1.16 5.96 17.67
CA ASP A 122 -0.22 6.05 18.16
C ASP A 122 -1.01 7.17 17.49
N MET A 123 -0.31 8.14 16.89
CA MET A 123 -0.90 9.24 16.13
C MET A 123 -0.86 9.02 14.62
N ALA A 124 -0.05 8.08 14.13
CA ALA A 124 0.12 7.83 12.71
C ALA A 124 -1.18 7.33 12.05
N THR A 125 -1.60 7.94 10.96
CA THR A 125 -2.77 7.53 10.16
C THR A 125 -2.39 6.82 8.86
N LYS A 126 -1.13 6.96 8.44
CA LYS A 126 -0.54 6.26 7.31
C LYS A 126 0.66 5.45 7.79
N ILE A 127 0.64 4.15 7.53
CA ILE A 127 1.71 3.25 7.93
C ILE A 127 2.18 2.49 6.69
N ALA A 128 3.46 2.62 6.37
CA ALA A 128 4.06 1.89 5.28
C ALA A 128 5.50 1.50 5.61
N VAL A 129 6.00 0.49 4.90
CA VAL A 129 7.38 0.05 4.99
C VAL A 129 7.96 -0.16 3.59
N ILE A 130 9.26 0.03 3.47
CA ILE A 130 10.03 -0.39 2.30
C ILE A 130 10.97 -1.50 2.74
N TRP A 131 10.93 -2.62 2.00
CA TRP A 131 11.87 -3.71 2.16
C TRP A 131 13.03 -3.52 1.18
N SER A 132 14.26 -3.40 1.69
CA SER A 132 15.44 -3.03 0.89
C SER A 132 15.69 -3.89 -0.36
N PRO A 133 15.38 -5.20 -0.40
CA PRO A 133 15.44 -6.01 -1.63
C PRO A 133 14.42 -5.63 -2.73
N ARG A 134 13.36 -4.89 -2.40
CA ARG A 134 12.36 -4.34 -3.34
C ARG A 134 12.15 -2.85 -3.05
N PRO A 135 13.17 -2.00 -3.28
CA PRO A 135 13.17 -0.61 -2.78
C PRO A 135 12.20 0.31 -3.51
N LYS A 136 11.64 -0.14 -4.65
CA LYS A 136 10.63 0.58 -5.43
C LYS A 136 9.19 0.18 -5.08
N GLU A 137 9.01 -0.78 -4.18
CA GLU A 137 7.70 -1.20 -3.70
C GLU A 137 7.45 -0.64 -2.30
N LEU A 138 6.34 0.08 -2.16
CA LEU A 138 5.81 0.54 -0.88
C LEU A 138 4.79 -0.48 -0.38
N LEU A 139 5.10 -1.09 0.75
CA LEU A 139 4.23 -2.04 1.44
C LEU A 139 3.38 -1.26 2.45
N VAL A 140 2.13 -1.00 2.08
CA VAL A 140 1.21 -0.18 2.88
C VAL A 140 0.45 -1.07 3.86
N MET A 141 0.53 -0.74 5.15
CA MET A 141 -0.09 -1.48 6.26
C MET A 141 -1.40 -0.86 6.74
N SER A 142 -1.60 0.43 6.52
CA SER A 142 -2.86 1.11 6.84
C SER A 142 -3.88 1.03 5.71
N PRO A 143 -5.19 1.00 6.00
CA PRO A 143 -6.21 1.20 4.98
C PRO A 143 -6.02 2.54 4.25
N VAL A 144 -6.36 2.57 2.96
CA VAL A 144 -6.45 3.76 2.11
C VAL A 144 -7.87 3.82 1.59
N GLU A 145 -8.62 4.82 2.06
CA GLU A 145 -10.04 4.95 1.79
C GLU A 145 -10.33 5.54 0.41
N VAL A 146 -11.51 5.24 -0.14
CA VAL A 146 -11.96 5.71 -1.47
C VAL A 146 -11.72 7.21 -1.73
N PRO A 147 -12.00 8.14 -0.79
CA PRO A 147 -11.81 9.57 -1.05
C PRO A 147 -10.34 9.97 -1.27
N SER A 148 -9.39 9.13 -0.85
CA SER A 148 -7.95 9.37 -1.01
C SER A 148 -7.37 8.72 -2.27
N ILE A 149 -8.21 8.07 -3.09
CA ILE A 149 -7.79 7.34 -4.27
C ILE A 149 -8.21 8.10 -5.52
N GLU A 150 -7.26 8.27 -6.43
CA GLU A 150 -7.52 8.70 -7.80
C GLU A 150 -7.26 7.52 -8.75
N LEU A 151 -7.95 7.52 -9.88
CA LEU A 151 -7.70 6.58 -10.97
C LEU A 151 -7.45 7.31 -12.28
N ARG A 152 -6.77 6.64 -13.19
CA ARG A 152 -6.84 6.90 -14.62
C ARG A 152 -7.16 5.59 -15.34
N THR A 153 -7.72 5.70 -16.54
CA THR A 153 -8.00 4.56 -17.42
C THR A 153 -7.14 4.64 -18.68
N GLN A 154 -6.98 3.52 -19.38
CA GLN A 154 -6.29 3.52 -20.68
C GLN A 154 -6.95 4.43 -21.73
N GLU A 155 -8.26 4.69 -21.62
CA GLU A 155 -8.96 5.60 -22.52
C GLU A 155 -8.57 7.07 -22.32
N LYS A 156 -8.14 7.43 -21.10
CA LYS A 156 -7.75 8.80 -20.69
C LYS A 156 -6.49 8.74 -19.81
N PRO A 157 -5.34 8.30 -20.35
CA PRO A 157 -4.12 8.04 -19.58
C PRO A 157 -3.48 9.31 -18.99
N GLU A 158 -3.84 10.49 -19.47
CA GLU A 158 -3.37 11.78 -19.00
C GLU A 158 -4.20 12.35 -17.83
N LYS A 159 -5.41 11.81 -17.58
CA LYS A 159 -6.36 12.40 -16.64
C LYS A 159 -6.55 11.52 -15.40
N TRP A 160 -6.24 12.10 -14.24
CA TRP A 160 -6.61 11.54 -12.94
C TRP A 160 -8.03 11.99 -12.56
N LEU A 161 -8.82 11.04 -12.08
CA LEU A 161 -10.19 11.22 -11.61
C LEU A 161 -10.25 10.71 -10.18
N GLU A 162 -10.92 11.45 -9.29
CA GLU A 162 -11.25 10.94 -7.97
C GLU A 162 -12.07 9.65 -8.10
N LEU A 163 -11.65 8.58 -7.42
CA LEU A 163 -12.32 7.29 -7.51
C LEU A 163 -13.79 7.43 -7.15
N GLU A 164 -14.12 8.13 -6.07
CA GLU A 164 -15.50 8.37 -5.63
C GLU A 164 -16.42 8.85 -6.75
N LYS A 165 -15.95 9.79 -7.59
CA LYS A 165 -16.71 10.42 -8.67
C LYS A 165 -16.77 9.60 -9.97
N TYR A 166 -15.95 8.56 -10.11
CA TYR A 166 -15.91 7.76 -11.34
C TYR A 166 -17.13 6.83 -11.47
N THR A 167 -17.87 6.96 -12.58
CA THR A 167 -19.11 6.20 -12.84
C THR A 167 -18.97 5.15 -13.94
N GLY A 168 -17.77 4.98 -14.50
CA GLY A 168 -17.53 3.96 -15.52
C GLY A 168 -17.53 2.54 -14.93
N PRO A 169 -17.52 1.51 -15.82
CA PRO A 169 -17.35 0.13 -15.39
C PRO A 169 -16.02 -0.07 -14.66
#